data_AF-A0A7S3FTC2-F1
#
_entry.id   AF-A0A7S3FTC2-F1
#
_cell.length_a   1.000
_cell.length_b   1.000
_cell.length_c   1.000
_cell.angle_alpha   90.00
_cell.angle_beta   90.00
_cell.angle_gamma   90.00
#
_symmetry.space_group_name_H-M   'P 1'
#
loop_
_entity.id
_entity.type
_entity.pdbx_description
1 polymer ?
#
loop_
_entity_poly.entity_id
_entity_poly.type
_entity_poly.pdbx_seq_one_letter_code
_entity_poly.pdbx_strand_id
1 'polypeptide(L)'
;TEYIGNNGREINKLREQISFFNLKIQQNKKECEERNSRLKKEKEKIVYHYHKLKRTMNQTREKEEKRLGDLTMNSKACMDTLKGYQKLGEKILKTAELCRKLETEKEKVLPFYQSDEVTLEEMPEINVEKIEGMKKQKYNEFQLLDNFYKRYNKVLLDKLAIEKQKATLEKENMFFKSLLKQYLDGVSVNDDVINSNNPLLVVNSKVNLNRPPVERMEGQPHKTFVEGNTVINNISLQRNANYN
;
A
#
# COMPACT_ATOMS: atom_id res chain seq x y z
N THR A 1 -111.14 67.46 16.53
CA THR A 1 -110.97 66.36 15.53
C THR A 1 -109.64 66.47 14.78
N GLU A 2 -109.19 67.67 14.40
CA GLU A 2 -107.94 67.91 13.66
C GLU A 2 -106.64 67.52 14.43
N TYR A 3 -106.58 67.78 15.73
CA TYR A 3 -105.44 67.43 16.61
C TYR A 3 -105.19 65.91 16.71
N ILE A 4 -106.27 65.10 16.73
CA ILE A 4 -106.18 63.63 16.79
C ILE A 4 -105.65 63.08 15.47
N GLY A 5 -106.05 63.69 14.33
CA GLY A 5 -105.52 63.35 13.02
C GLY A 5 -104.05 63.71 12.84
N ASN A 6 -103.59 64.84 13.41
CA ASN A 6 -102.18 65.25 13.35
C ASN A 6 -101.27 64.36 14.22
N ASN A 7 -101.72 64.03 15.43
CA ASN A 7 -101.02 63.07 16.30
C ASN A 7 -100.98 61.66 15.69
N GLY A 8 -102.04 61.21 15.02
CA GLY A 8 -102.05 59.93 14.30
C GLY A 8 -101.04 59.87 13.15
N ARG A 9 -100.84 60.98 12.41
CA ARG A 9 -99.81 61.09 11.37
C ARG A 9 -98.40 61.04 11.94
N GLU A 10 -98.13 61.75 13.04
CA GLU A 10 -96.81 61.72 13.71
C GLU A 10 -96.50 60.35 14.31
N ILE A 11 -97.49 59.67 14.91
CA ILE A 11 -97.33 58.29 15.38
C ILE A 11 -97.00 57.34 14.23
N ASN A 12 -97.65 57.49 13.06
CA ASN A 12 -97.35 56.67 11.89
C ASN A 12 -95.95 56.94 11.33
N LYS A 13 -95.51 58.20 11.26
CA LYS A 13 -94.13 58.55 10.87
C LYS A 13 -93.10 57.96 11.82
N LEU A 14 -93.33 58.06 13.14
CA LEU A 14 -92.44 57.45 14.14
C LEU A 14 -92.42 55.92 14.02
N ARG A 15 -93.56 55.28 13.75
CA ARG A 15 -93.63 53.83 13.49
C ARG A 15 -92.86 53.42 12.22
N GLU A 16 -92.96 54.20 11.14
CA GLU A 16 -92.18 53.98 9.92
C GLU A 16 -90.67 54.17 10.17
N GLN A 17 -90.29 55.19 10.93
CA GLN A 17 -88.88 55.40 11.31
C GLN A 17 -88.34 54.25 12.18
N ILE A 18 -89.11 53.78 13.16
CA ILE A 18 -88.75 52.60 13.97
C ILE A 18 -88.59 51.37 13.08
N SER A 19 -89.51 51.14 12.15
CA SER A 19 -89.43 50.04 11.19
C SER A 19 -88.18 50.13 10.31
N PHE A 20 -87.88 51.31 9.78
CA PHE A 20 -86.68 51.60 9.00
C PHE A 20 -85.40 51.35 9.79
N PHE A 21 -85.31 51.87 11.03
CA PHE A 21 -84.14 51.66 11.88
C PHE A 21 -83.98 50.20 12.28
N ASN A 22 -85.07 49.47 12.57
CA ASN A 22 -85.02 48.03 12.84
C ASN A 22 -84.49 47.24 11.65
N LEU A 23 -84.94 47.57 10.42
CA LEU A 23 -84.43 46.95 9.20
C LEU A 23 -82.93 47.24 9.02
N LYS A 24 -82.51 48.48 9.27
CA LYS A 24 -81.10 48.89 9.16
C LYS A 24 -80.21 48.22 10.21
N ILE A 25 -80.71 48.02 11.43
CA ILE A 25 -80.04 47.25 12.48
C ILE A 25 -79.87 45.78 12.06
N GLN A 26 -80.93 45.14 11.54
CA GLN A 26 -80.84 43.76 11.05
C GLN A 26 -79.86 43.63 9.89
N GLN A 27 -79.91 44.56 8.94
CA GLN A 27 -78.99 44.57 7.80
C GLN A 27 -77.54 44.72 8.26
N ASN A 28 -77.26 45.69 9.13
CA ASN A 28 -75.90 45.93 9.64
C ASN A 28 -75.40 44.75 10.48
N LYS A 29 -76.28 44.11 11.27
CA LYS A 29 -75.95 42.88 12.00
C LYS A 29 -75.54 41.77 11.03
N LYS A 30 -76.32 41.53 9.98
CA LYS A 30 -76.03 40.51 8.97
C LYS A 30 -74.71 40.78 8.24
N GLU A 31 -74.50 42.01 7.79
CA GLU A 31 -73.25 42.43 7.13
C GLU A 31 -72.03 42.27 8.05
N CYS A 32 -72.17 42.59 9.34
CA CYS A 32 -71.11 42.42 10.32
C CYS A 32 -70.79 40.95 10.59
N GLU A 33 -71.80 40.09 10.70
CA GLU A 33 -71.65 38.64 10.83
C GLU A 33 -70.98 38.01 9.60
N GLU A 34 -71.39 38.39 8.39
CA GLU A 34 -70.79 37.94 7.14
C GLU A 34 -69.33 38.38 7.02
N ARG A 35 -69.02 39.64 7.36
CA ARG A 35 -67.66 40.16 7.34
C ARG A 35 -66.76 39.45 8.35
N ASN A 36 -67.23 39.23 9.58
CA ASN A 36 -66.48 38.48 10.59
C ASN A 36 -66.27 37.02 10.17
N SER A 37 -67.28 36.38 9.59
CA SER A 37 -67.19 35.02 9.07
C SER A 37 -66.14 34.92 7.95
N ARG A 38 -66.12 35.89 7.02
CA ARG A 38 -65.12 35.97 5.95
C ARG A 38 -63.71 36.16 6.50
N LEU A 39 -63.52 37.13 7.39
CA LEU A 39 -62.21 37.38 8.02
C LEU A 39 -61.69 36.17 8.80
N LYS A 40 -62.59 35.45 9.50
CA LYS A 40 -62.22 34.21 10.20
C LYS A 40 -61.75 33.13 9.24
N LYS A 41 -62.46 32.91 8.13
CA LYS A 41 -62.05 31.96 7.08
C LYS A 41 -60.70 32.33 6.45
N GLU A 42 -60.46 33.62 6.18
CA GLU A 42 -59.17 34.08 5.64
C GLU A 42 -58.03 33.86 6.65
N LYS A 43 -58.26 34.20 7.93
CA LYS A 43 -57.29 33.91 9.01
C LYS A 43 -56.97 32.42 9.10
N GLU A 44 -57.98 31.55 9.09
CA GLU A 44 -57.78 30.10 9.16
C GLU A 44 -56.97 29.57 7.96
N LYS A 45 -57.23 30.07 6.75
CA LYS A 45 -56.42 29.75 5.56
C LYS A 45 -54.98 30.20 5.71
N ILE A 46 -54.73 31.43 6.17
CA ILE A 46 -53.38 31.95 6.38
C ILE A 46 -52.63 31.11 7.41
N VAL A 47 -53.29 30.77 8.52
CA VAL A 47 -52.71 29.91 9.58
C VAL A 47 -52.38 28.52 9.03
N TYR A 48 -53.26 27.92 8.23
CA TYR A 48 -52.99 26.65 7.57
C TYR A 48 -51.77 26.73 6.64
N HIS A 49 -51.69 27.76 5.79
CA HIS A 49 -50.54 27.96 4.90
C HIS A 49 -49.25 28.20 5.69
N TYR A 50 -49.31 28.95 6.79
CA TYR A 50 -48.18 29.17 7.68
C TYR A 50 -47.66 27.85 8.27
N HIS A 51 -48.53 27.01 8.84
CA HIS A 51 -48.11 25.73 9.40
C HIS A 51 -47.58 24.78 8.33
N LYS A 52 -48.20 24.75 7.14
CA LYS A 52 -47.70 23.96 6.01
C LYS A 52 -46.30 24.40 5.61
N LEU A 53 -46.09 25.70 5.43
CA LEU A 53 -44.79 26.26 5.05
C LEU A 53 -43.74 26.01 6.15
N LYS A 54 -44.11 26.17 7.42
CA LYS A 54 -43.22 25.89 8.55
C LYS A 54 -42.78 24.43 8.58
N ARG A 55 -43.70 23.50 8.32
CA ARG A 55 -43.39 22.07 8.22
C ARG A 55 -42.44 21.80 7.06
N THR A 56 -42.72 22.33 5.86
CA THR A 56 -41.82 22.13 4.70
C THR A 56 -40.45 22.74 4.94
N MET A 57 -40.37 23.93 5.55
CA MET A 57 -39.10 24.59 5.90
C MET A 57 -38.27 23.78 6.88
N ASN A 58 -38.90 23.20 7.91
CA ASN A 58 -38.18 22.36 8.87
C ASN A 58 -37.68 21.06 8.21
N GLN A 59 -38.51 20.43 7.37
CA GLN A 59 -38.13 19.23 6.63
C GLN A 59 -36.98 19.46 5.66
N THR A 60 -36.96 20.61 4.95
CA THR A 60 -35.84 20.92 4.05
C THR A 60 -34.57 21.20 4.85
N ARG A 61 -34.65 21.94 5.96
CA ARG A 61 -33.49 22.16 6.84
C ARG A 61 -32.89 20.86 7.36
N GLU A 62 -33.71 19.95 7.87
CA GLU A 62 -33.23 18.67 8.40
C GLU A 62 -32.58 17.80 7.31
N LYS A 63 -33.14 17.80 6.09
CA LYS A 63 -32.57 17.08 4.95
C LYS A 63 -31.22 17.64 4.52
N GLU A 64 -31.11 18.96 4.39
CA GLU A 64 -29.86 19.61 3.99
C GLU A 64 -28.80 19.49 5.09
N GLU A 65 -29.19 19.55 6.37
CA GLU A 65 -28.29 19.31 7.50
C GLU A 65 -27.71 17.89 7.45
N LYS A 66 -28.57 16.87 7.26
CA LYS A 66 -28.12 15.48 7.09
C LYS A 66 -27.20 15.32 5.88
N ARG A 67 -27.59 15.85 4.73
CA ARG A 67 -26.81 15.77 3.49
C ARG A 67 -25.44 16.43 3.64
N LEU A 68 -25.37 17.59 4.29
CA LEU A 68 -24.11 18.27 4.56
C LEU A 68 -23.24 17.49 5.55
N GLY A 69 -23.85 16.90 6.57
CA GLY A 69 -23.17 16.01 7.52
C GLY A 69 -22.53 14.82 6.83
N ASP A 70 -23.31 14.10 6.00
CA ASP A 70 -22.85 12.95 5.24
C ASP A 70 -21.73 13.32 4.26
N LEU A 71 -21.90 14.43 3.52
CA LEU A 71 -20.88 14.91 2.60
C LEU A 71 -19.58 15.23 3.33
N THR A 72 -19.66 15.95 4.45
CA THR A 72 -18.47 16.34 5.23
C THR A 72 -17.77 15.12 5.80
N MET A 73 -18.52 14.16 6.33
CA MET A 73 -17.96 12.92 6.89
C MET A 73 -17.28 12.07 5.80
N ASN A 74 -17.94 11.89 4.65
CA ASN A 74 -17.39 11.14 3.52
C ASN A 74 -16.15 11.82 2.93
N SER A 75 -16.19 13.15 2.75
CA SER A 75 -15.04 13.92 2.28
C SER A 75 -13.86 13.83 3.25
N LYS A 76 -14.11 13.90 4.55
CA LYS A 76 -13.06 13.73 5.57
C LYS A 76 -12.46 12.33 5.51
N ALA A 77 -13.28 11.29 5.45
CA ALA A 77 -12.81 9.91 5.37
C ALA A 77 -11.93 9.69 4.12
N CYS A 78 -12.36 10.19 2.96
CA CYS A 78 -11.58 10.15 1.73
C CYS A 78 -10.27 10.94 1.84
N MET A 79 -10.29 12.11 2.46
CA MET A 79 -9.08 12.89 2.68
C MET A 79 -8.09 12.17 3.60
N ASP A 80 -8.57 11.49 4.63
CA ASP A 80 -7.72 10.74 5.56
C ASP A 80 -7.10 9.51 4.88
N THR A 81 -7.83 8.79 4.02
CA THR A 81 -7.25 7.69 3.21
C THR A 81 -6.21 8.19 2.23
N LEU A 82 -6.47 9.30 1.52
CA LEU A 82 -5.51 9.92 0.60
C LEU A 82 -4.24 10.38 1.32
N LYS A 83 -4.36 10.97 2.53
CA LYS A 83 -3.21 11.29 3.37
C LYS A 83 -2.43 10.04 3.78
N GLY A 84 -3.11 8.92 4.01
CA GLY A 84 -2.48 7.62 4.23
C GLY A 84 -1.61 7.19 3.05
N TYR A 85 -2.17 7.24 1.82
CA TYR A 85 -1.42 6.92 0.60
C TYR A 85 -0.26 7.88 0.35
N GLN A 86 -0.44 9.18 0.62
CA GLN A 86 0.64 10.15 0.53
C GLN A 86 1.81 9.77 1.45
N LYS A 87 1.54 9.48 2.72
CA LYS A 87 2.58 9.07 3.69
C LYS A 87 3.29 7.79 3.26
N LEU A 88 2.55 6.82 2.71
CA LEU A 88 3.14 5.57 2.20
C LEU A 88 4.04 5.83 1.00
N GLY A 89 3.57 6.64 0.04
CA GLY A 89 4.38 7.06 -1.12
C GLY A 89 5.65 7.79 -0.71
N GLU A 90 5.56 8.74 0.22
CA GLU A 90 6.73 9.44 0.77
C GLU A 90 7.72 8.48 1.45
N LYS A 91 7.22 7.48 2.19
CA LYS A 91 8.08 6.46 2.82
C LYS A 91 8.80 5.61 1.77
N ILE A 92 8.11 5.19 0.71
CA ILE A 92 8.71 4.43 -0.40
C ILE A 92 9.80 5.27 -1.06
N LEU A 93 9.54 6.54 -1.38
CA LEU A 93 10.51 7.43 -2.02
C LEU A 93 11.74 7.68 -1.15
N LYS A 94 11.55 7.99 0.15
CA LYS A 94 12.66 8.18 1.10
C LYS A 94 13.51 6.91 1.26
N THR A 95 12.86 5.75 1.27
CA THR A 95 13.56 4.46 1.36
C THR A 95 14.35 4.19 0.09
N ALA A 96 13.77 4.43 -1.09
CA ALA A 96 14.44 4.31 -2.37
C ALA A 96 15.65 5.26 -2.47
N GLU A 97 15.53 6.50 -2.00
CA GLU A 97 16.65 7.46 -1.95
C GLU A 97 17.77 6.99 -1.03
N LEU A 98 17.44 6.46 0.16
CA LEU A 98 18.43 5.93 1.09
C LEU A 98 19.15 4.71 0.49
N CYS A 99 18.40 3.77 -0.12
CA CYS A 99 18.97 2.62 -0.82
C CYS A 99 19.88 3.07 -1.98
N ARG A 100 19.47 4.09 -2.74
CA ARG A 100 20.25 4.64 -3.86
C ARG A 100 21.62 5.19 -3.46
N LYS A 101 21.81 5.63 -2.21
CA LYS A 101 23.12 6.04 -1.70
C LYS A 101 24.12 4.88 -1.60
N LEU A 102 23.63 3.66 -1.42
CA LEU A 102 24.45 2.45 -1.28
C LEU A 102 24.67 1.72 -2.62
N GLU A 103 24.05 2.19 -3.69
CA GLU A 103 24.22 1.63 -5.03
C GLU A 103 25.52 2.12 -5.68
N THR A 104 26.11 1.25 -6.49
CA THR A 104 27.30 1.60 -7.29
C THR A 104 26.93 2.59 -8.41
N GLU A 105 27.88 3.39 -8.87
CA GLU A 105 27.63 4.32 -10.00
C GLU A 105 27.16 3.58 -11.27
N LYS A 106 27.66 2.35 -11.49
CA LYS A 106 27.21 1.49 -12.58
C LYS A 106 25.70 1.20 -12.48
N GLU A 107 25.20 0.86 -11.30
CA GLU A 107 23.78 0.57 -11.06
C GLU A 107 22.88 1.80 -11.04
N LYS A 108 23.44 2.99 -10.78
CA LYS A 108 22.72 4.25 -10.88
C LYS A 108 22.52 4.68 -12.32
N VAL A 109 23.49 4.42 -13.19
CA VAL A 109 23.48 4.80 -14.62
C VAL A 109 22.77 3.74 -15.47
N LEU A 110 22.95 2.46 -15.15
CA LEU A 110 22.27 1.32 -15.80
C LEU A 110 21.53 0.50 -14.73
N PRO A 111 20.35 0.95 -14.27
CA PRO A 111 19.57 0.26 -13.23
C PRO A 111 18.97 -1.05 -13.71
N PHE A 112 18.75 -1.18 -15.01
CA PHE A 112 18.15 -2.33 -15.66
C PHE A 112 19.18 -2.96 -16.56
N TYR A 113 19.57 -4.19 -16.23
CA TYR A 113 20.46 -4.97 -17.07
C TYR A 113 19.64 -5.56 -18.21
N GLN A 114 20.21 -5.56 -19.42
CA GLN A 114 19.77 -6.48 -20.46
C GLN A 114 20.09 -7.89 -19.97
N SER A 115 19.16 -8.48 -19.22
CA SER A 115 19.00 -9.93 -19.27
C SER A 115 18.71 -10.27 -20.72
N ASP A 116 19.41 -11.26 -21.28
CA ASP A 116 19.03 -11.89 -22.54
C ASP A 116 17.51 -12.15 -22.50
N GLU A 117 16.81 -11.93 -23.61
CA GLU A 117 15.38 -12.21 -23.70
C GLU A 117 15.15 -13.65 -23.23
N VAL A 118 14.64 -13.82 -22.01
CA VAL A 118 14.15 -15.10 -21.55
C VAL A 118 12.99 -15.40 -22.48
N THR A 119 13.20 -16.30 -23.42
CA THR A 119 12.14 -16.79 -24.29
C THR A 119 11.00 -17.24 -23.37
N LEU A 120 9.78 -16.77 -23.67
CA LEU A 120 8.57 -17.02 -22.88
C LEU A 120 8.30 -18.51 -22.60
N GLU A 121 9.02 -19.41 -23.27
CA GLU A 121 8.96 -20.87 -23.12
C GLU A 121 9.59 -21.39 -21.81
N GLU A 122 10.47 -20.63 -21.15
CA GLU A 122 11.19 -21.10 -19.95
C GLU A 122 10.63 -20.59 -18.60
N MET A 123 9.59 -19.76 -18.60
CA MET A 123 8.99 -19.29 -17.35
C MET A 123 7.99 -20.32 -16.80
N PRO A 124 8.23 -20.95 -15.62
CA PRO A 124 7.21 -21.75 -14.99
C PRO A 124 6.00 -20.87 -14.69
N GLU A 125 4.79 -21.33 -15.04
CA GLU A 125 3.54 -20.62 -14.73
C GLU A 125 3.39 -20.46 -13.21
N ILE A 126 3.81 -19.32 -12.67
CA ILE A 126 3.55 -18.96 -11.29
C ILE A 126 2.06 -18.67 -11.19
N ASN A 127 1.31 -19.54 -10.52
CA ASN A 127 -0.11 -19.35 -10.26
C ASN A 127 -0.27 -18.17 -9.28
N VAL A 128 -0.55 -17.00 -9.83
CA VAL A 128 -0.82 -15.79 -9.06
C VAL A 128 -2.24 -15.85 -8.51
N GLU A 129 -2.37 -15.78 -7.19
CA GLU A 129 -3.68 -15.67 -6.53
C GLU A 129 -4.41 -14.41 -7.00
N LYS A 130 -5.68 -14.59 -7.36
CA LYS A 130 -6.50 -13.56 -7.99
C LYS A 130 -6.93 -12.53 -6.95
N ILE A 131 -6.43 -11.30 -7.03
CA ILE A 131 -6.93 -10.18 -6.25
C ILE A 131 -8.31 -9.77 -6.80
N GLU A 132 -9.33 -9.76 -5.94
CA GLU A 132 -10.72 -9.50 -6.29
C GLU A 132 -10.90 -8.05 -6.83
N GLY A 133 -11.37 -7.91 -8.09
CA GLY A 133 -11.68 -6.62 -8.72
C GLY A 133 -10.80 -6.20 -9.89
N MET A 134 -9.71 -6.91 -10.21
CA MET A 134 -8.78 -6.52 -11.28
C MET A 134 -8.83 -7.48 -12.49
N LYS A 135 -8.96 -6.93 -13.71
CA LYS A 135 -8.97 -7.73 -14.96
C LYS A 135 -7.55 -8.21 -15.29
N LYS A 136 -7.39 -9.54 -15.46
CA LYS A 136 -6.12 -10.26 -15.77
C LYS A 136 -5.31 -9.67 -16.94
N GLN A 137 -5.97 -8.98 -17.88
CA GLN A 137 -5.35 -8.45 -19.11
C GLN A 137 -4.69 -7.07 -18.97
N LYS A 138 -4.89 -6.34 -17.87
CA LYS A 138 -4.41 -4.94 -17.76
C LYS A 138 -3.24 -4.72 -16.81
N TYR A 139 -3.01 -5.64 -15.89
CA TYR A 139 -1.96 -5.51 -14.87
C TYR A 139 -1.59 -6.90 -14.40
N ASN A 140 -0.52 -7.46 -14.93
CA ASN A 140 0.17 -8.53 -14.23
C ASN A 140 1.08 -7.82 -13.22
N GLU A 141 0.66 -7.74 -11.95
CA GLU A 141 1.38 -7.03 -10.88
C GLU A 141 2.85 -7.47 -10.79
N PHE A 142 3.11 -8.73 -11.12
CA PHE A 142 4.45 -9.32 -11.19
C PHE A 142 5.29 -8.78 -12.36
N GLN A 143 4.68 -8.45 -13.51
CA GLN A 143 5.41 -7.81 -14.61
C GLN A 143 5.80 -6.36 -14.27
N LEU A 144 5.01 -5.64 -13.48
CA LEU A 144 5.34 -4.27 -13.06
C LEU A 144 6.59 -4.22 -12.17
N LEU A 145 6.84 -5.30 -11.41
CA LEU A 145 7.97 -5.43 -10.51
C LEU A 145 9.14 -6.26 -11.07
N ASP A 146 9.03 -6.77 -12.30
CA ASP A 146 10.06 -7.62 -12.91
C ASP A 146 11.44 -6.94 -12.90
N ASN A 147 11.48 -5.68 -13.31
CA ASN A 147 12.71 -4.88 -13.29
C ASN A 147 13.26 -4.63 -11.87
N PHE A 148 12.38 -4.52 -10.87
CA PHE A 148 12.80 -4.41 -9.47
C PHE A 148 13.47 -5.71 -9.02
N TYR A 149 12.87 -6.87 -9.32
CA TYR A 149 13.42 -8.17 -8.94
C TYR A 149 14.69 -8.51 -9.71
N LYS A 150 14.81 -8.16 -10.99
CA LYS A 150 16.06 -8.28 -11.76
C LYS A 150 17.20 -7.54 -11.06
N ARG A 151 16.94 -6.29 -10.65
CA ARG A 151 17.92 -5.46 -9.95
C ARG A 151 18.27 -6.03 -8.57
N TYR A 152 17.27 -6.46 -7.80
CA TYR A 152 17.46 -7.07 -6.49
C TYR A 152 18.28 -8.37 -6.57
N ASN A 153 17.92 -9.27 -7.48
CA ASN A 153 18.60 -10.56 -7.65
C ASN A 153 20.06 -10.37 -8.05
N LYS A 154 20.35 -9.38 -8.89
CA LYS A 154 21.74 -9.05 -9.22
C LYS A 154 22.54 -8.66 -7.96
N VAL A 155 22.06 -7.68 -7.19
CA VAL A 155 22.75 -7.22 -5.98
C VAL A 155 22.90 -8.36 -4.97
N LEU A 156 21.93 -9.28 -4.90
CA LEU A 156 22.02 -10.48 -4.09
C LEU A 156 23.15 -11.42 -4.54
N LEU A 157 23.32 -11.64 -5.86
CA LEU A 157 24.43 -12.43 -6.39
C LEU A 157 25.78 -11.76 -6.10
N ASP A 158 25.88 -10.45 -6.26
CA ASP A 158 27.10 -9.68 -5.96
C ASP A 158 27.44 -9.79 -4.46
N LYS A 159 26.44 -9.68 -3.58
CA LYS A 159 26.60 -9.89 -2.13
C LYS A 159 27.16 -11.28 -1.82
N LEU A 160 26.55 -12.33 -2.38
CA LEU A 160 26.98 -13.72 -2.16
C LEU A 160 28.40 -13.98 -2.68
N ALA A 161 28.76 -13.37 -3.82
CA ALA A 161 30.11 -13.45 -4.36
C ALA A 161 31.14 -12.81 -3.43
N ILE A 162 30.85 -11.62 -2.89
CA ILE A 162 31.70 -10.92 -1.92
C ILE A 162 31.84 -11.72 -0.63
N GLU A 163 30.74 -12.29 -0.10
CA GLU A 163 30.77 -13.14 1.11
C GLU A 163 31.68 -14.36 0.90
N LYS A 164 31.59 -15.01 -0.26
CA LYS A 164 32.47 -16.14 -0.60
C LYS A 164 33.94 -15.71 -0.70
N GLN A 165 34.23 -14.61 -1.38
CA GLN A 165 35.61 -14.09 -1.49
C GLN A 165 36.19 -13.73 -0.12
N LYS A 166 35.41 -13.07 0.73
CA LYS A 166 35.80 -12.75 2.10
C LYS A 166 36.16 -14.02 2.89
N ALA A 167 35.32 -15.05 2.82
CA ALA A 167 35.57 -16.32 3.50
C ALA A 167 36.85 -17.01 2.99
N THR A 168 37.14 -16.95 1.69
CA THR A 168 38.40 -17.46 1.11
C THR A 168 39.60 -16.66 1.63
N LEU A 169 39.54 -15.33 1.58
CA LEU A 169 40.62 -14.47 2.07
C LEU A 169 40.89 -14.64 3.56
N GLU A 170 39.86 -14.87 4.37
CA GLU A 170 40.01 -15.17 5.80
C GLU A 170 40.76 -16.50 6.02
N LYS A 171 40.44 -17.53 5.25
CA LYS A 171 41.16 -18.83 5.29
C LYS A 171 42.61 -18.68 4.85
N GLU A 172 42.86 -17.99 3.74
CA GLU A 172 44.21 -17.73 3.24
C GLU A 172 45.03 -16.93 4.25
N ASN A 173 44.44 -15.91 4.88
CA ASN A 173 45.11 -15.12 5.91
C ASN A 173 45.42 -15.96 7.16
N MET A 174 44.51 -16.85 7.59
CA MET A 174 44.80 -17.80 8.66
C MET A 174 45.93 -18.76 8.28
N PHE A 175 45.94 -19.25 7.04
CA PHE A 175 47.00 -20.10 6.51
C PHE A 175 48.36 -19.38 6.45
N PHE A 176 48.41 -18.13 5.99
CA PHE A 176 49.66 -17.37 6.00
C PHE A 176 50.16 -17.07 7.41
N LYS A 177 49.25 -16.76 8.35
CA LYS A 177 49.61 -16.58 9.76
C LYS A 177 50.16 -17.87 10.38
N SER A 178 49.57 -19.03 10.08
CA SER A 178 50.07 -20.31 10.58
C SER A 178 51.41 -20.68 9.94
N LEU A 179 51.57 -20.46 8.64
CA LEU A 179 52.82 -20.70 7.93
C LEU A 179 53.94 -19.79 8.42
N LEU A 180 53.65 -18.50 8.65
CA LEU A 180 54.60 -17.55 9.23
C LEU A 180 54.99 -17.95 10.65
N LYS A 181 54.01 -18.36 11.47
CA LYS A 181 54.29 -18.89 12.81
C LYS A 181 55.23 -20.09 12.73
N GLN A 182 54.94 -21.06 11.87
CA GLN A 182 55.79 -22.23 11.66
C GLN A 182 57.20 -21.85 11.19
N TYR A 183 57.35 -20.85 10.32
CA TYR A 183 58.66 -20.38 9.88
C TYR A 183 59.45 -19.73 11.03
N LEU A 184 58.82 -18.86 11.82
CA LEU A 184 59.45 -18.24 12.98
C LEU A 184 59.85 -19.28 14.04
N ASP A 185 58.99 -20.26 14.29
CA ASP A 185 59.25 -21.41 15.16
C ASP A 185 60.38 -22.31 14.61
N GLY A 186 60.60 -22.34 13.30
CA GLY A 186 61.69 -23.08 12.66
C GLY A 186 63.05 -22.37 12.70
N VAL A 187 63.07 -21.04 12.86
CA VAL A 187 64.30 -20.22 12.88
C VAL A 187 64.68 -19.78 14.29
N SER A 188 63.70 -19.57 15.17
CA SER A 188 63.89 -19.22 16.58
C SER A 188 63.75 -20.45 17.47
N VAL A 189 64.48 -20.47 18.58
CA VAL A 189 64.32 -21.50 19.62
C VAL A 189 63.41 -20.93 20.71
N ASN A 190 62.14 -21.34 20.69
CA ASN A 190 61.14 -20.96 21.70
C ASN A 190 60.74 -22.19 22.53
N ASP A 191 60.17 -21.99 23.73
CA ASP A 191 59.72 -23.08 24.61
C ASP A 191 58.69 -23.99 23.93
N ASP A 192 57.79 -23.42 23.11
CA ASP A 192 56.80 -24.18 22.33
C ASP A 192 57.46 -25.12 21.29
N VAL A 193 58.62 -24.72 20.75
CA VAL A 193 59.39 -25.48 19.74
C VAL A 193 60.17 -26.61 20.39
N ILE A 194 60.65 -26.44 21.63
CA ILE A 194 61.36 -27.47 22.39
C ILE A 194 60.40 -28.53 22.91
N ASN A 195 59.19 -28.13 23.32
CA ASN A 195 58.17 -29.03 23.85
C ASN A 195 57.40 -29.81 22.77
N SER A 196 57.51 -29.41 21.51
CA SER A 196 56.88 -30.09 20.37
C SER A 196 57.91 -30.87 19.55
N ASN A 197 57.45 -31.85 18.76
CA ASN A 197 58.33 -32.64 17.90
C ASN A 197 59.05 -31.74 16.89
N ASN A 198 60.36 -31.59 17.07
CA ASN A 198 61.19 -30.65 16.34
C ASN A 198 62.46 -31.34 15.78
N PRO A 199 63.08 -30.79 14.73
CA PRO A 199 64.33 -31.33 14.18
C PRO A 199 65.56 -31.05 15.05
N LEU A 200 65.45 -30.18 16.06
CA LEU A 200 66.55 -29.81 16.95
C LEU A 200 66.89 -30.91 17.98
N LEU A 201 65.90 -31.74 18.37
CA LEU A 201 66.07 -32.79 19.38
C LEU A 201 65.30 -34.06 18.99
N VAL A 202 65.96 -34.95 18.25
CA VAL A 202 65.34 -36.15 17.70
C VAL A 202 65.36 -37.30 18.71
N VAL A 203 64.19 -37.65 19.25
CA VAL A 203 64.01 -38.81 20.13
C VAL A 203 63.27 -39.92 19.38
N ASN A 204 63.81 -41.14 19.39
CA ASN A 204 63.22 -42.33 18.75
C ASN A 204 62.92 -42.17 17.24
N SER A 205 63.82 -41.51 16.50
CA SER A 205 63.73 -41.31 15.03
C SER A 205 62.45 -40.62 14.53
N LYS A 206 61.73 -39.91 15.40
CA LYS A 206 60.53 -39.14 15.01
C LYS A 206 60.94 -37.71 14.65
N VAL A 207 60.98 -37.40 13.36
CA VAL A 207 61.15 -36.01 12.86
C VAL A 207 59.99 -35.68 11.92
N ASN A 208 59.27 -34.59 12.18
CA ASN A 208 58.35 -34.01 11.21
C ASN A 208 59.18 -33.16 10.23
N LEU A 209 59.69 -33.77 9.15
CA LEU A 209 60.18 -32.98 8.02
C LEU A 209 58.98 -32.26 7.41
N ASN A 210 59.07 -30.93 7.28
CA ASN A 210 58.09 -30.04 6.66
C ASN A 210 57.46 -30.64 5.39
N ARG A 211 56.40 -31.42 5.54
CA ARG A 211 55.40 -31.63 4.49
C ARG A 211 54.34 -30.56 4.72
N PRO A 212 53.90 -29.85 3.67
CA PRO A 212 52.72 -28.99 3.82
C PRO A 212 51.60 -29.86 4.42
N PRO A 213 50.84 -29.34 5.40
CA PRO A 213 49.77 -30.11 6.00
C PRO A 213 48.82 -30.51 4.87
N VAL A 214 48.60 -31.81 4.69
CA VAL A 214 47.43 -32.25 3.92
C VAL A 214 46.24 -31.81 4.77
N GLU A 215 45.61 -30.69 4.42
CA GLU A 215 44.40 -30.23 5.08
C GLU A 215 43.36 -31.36 4.98
N ARG A 216 43.15 -32.03 6.11
CA ARG A 216 42.04 -32.96 6.28
C ARG A 216 40.80 -32.10 6.42
N MET A 217 40.00 -31.97 5.36
CA MET A 217 38.63 -31.49 5.53
C MET A 217 37.91 -32.49 6.44
N GLU A 218 37.53 -32.05 7.64
CA GLU A 218 36.72 -32.87 8.54
C GLU A 218 35.41 -33.26 7.84
N GLY A 219 35.15 -34.57 7.73
CA GLY A 219 33.87 -35.12 7.28
C GLY A 219 33.86 -35.89 5.96
N GLN A 220 34.98 -36.02 5.22
CA GLN A 220 35.02 -36.89 4.04
C GLN A 220 35.89 -38.16 4.27
N PRO A 221 35.32 -39.38 4.14
CA PRO A 221 36.11 -40.60 4.21
C PRO A 221 37.09 -40.68 3.04
N HIS A 222 38.33 -41.10 3.33
CA HIS A 222 39.37 -41.33 2.35
C HIS A 222 38.88 -42.29 1.25
N LYS A 223 38.60 -41.77 0.06
CA LYS A 223 38.41 -42.60 -1.13
C LYS A 223 39.56 -42.30 -2.09
N THR A 224 40.52 -43.21 -2.16
CA THR A 224 41.61 -43.14 -3.12
C THR A 224 41.02 -43.38 -4.50
N PHE A 225 40.99 -42.35 -5.35
CA PHE A 225 40.68 -42.52 -6.76
C PHE A 225 41.98 -42.83 -7.50
N VAL A 226 42.08 -44.04 -8.02
CA VAL A 226 43.05 -44.38 -9.06
C VAL A 226 42.31 -44.19 -10.37
N GLU A 227 42.61 -43.11 -11.09
CA GLU A 227 42.09 -42.92 -12.45
C GLU A 227 42.70 -44.00 -13.36
N GLY A 228 41.87 -44.96 -13.77
CA GLY A 228 42.18 -45.81 -14.91
C GLY A 228 41.99 -45.00 -16.18
N ASN A 229 43.03 -44.91 -17.02
CA ASN A 229 42.93 -44.33 -18.35
C ASN A 229 41.74 -44.94 -19.11
N THR A 230 40.70 -44.15 -19.33
CA THR A 230 39.56 -44.55 -20.16
C THR A 230 39.86 -44.09 -21.58
N VAL A 231 40.33 -45.01 -22.42
CA VAL A 231 40.49 -44.76 -23.85
C VAL A 231 39.12 -44.87 -24.51
N ILE A 232 38.52 -43.73 -24.83
CA ILE A 232 37.27 -43.67 -25.62
C ILE A 232 37.66 -43.64 -27.10
N ASN A 233 37.58 -44.79 -27.77
CA ASN A 233 37.64 -44.82 -29.23
C ASN A 233 36.33 -44.29 -29.81
N ASN A 234 36.35 -43.03 -30.25
CA ASN A 234 35.21 -42.36 -30.86
C ASN A 234 35.09 -42.75 -32.35
N ILE A 235 34.41 -43.87 -32.63
CA ILE A 235 34.22 -44.41 -34.00
C ILE A 235 33.42 -43.45 -34.90
N SER A 236 32.63 -42.54 -34.33
CA SER A 236 31.87 -41.53 -35.09
C SER A 236 32.74 -40.48 -35.80
N LEU A 237 33.94 -40.18 -35.29
CA LEU A 237 34.87 -39.23 -35.92
C LEU A 237 35.71 -39.87 -37.05
N GLN A 238 35.82 -41.20 -37.10
CA GLN A 238 36.57 -41.90 -38.15
C GLN A 238 35.77 -42.08 -39.46
N ARG A 239 34.43 -41.96 -39.42
CA ARG A 239 33.59 -42.08 -40.63
C ARG A 239 33.68 -40.90 -41.59
N ASN A 240 34.08 -39.72 -41.11
CA ASN A 240 34.18 -38.52 -41.95
C ASN A 240 35.57 -38.31 -42.60
N ALA A 241 36.50 -39.26 -42.40
CA ALA A 241 37.83 -39.20 -43.01
C ALA A 241 37.97 -40.03 -44.29
N ASN A 242 36.91 -40.72 -44.74
CA ASN A 242 36.93 -41.53 -45.97
C ASN A 242 35.73 -41.21 -46.86
N TYR A 243 35.72 -40.00 -47.43
CA TYR A 243 35.07 -39.74 -48.72
C TYR A 243 35.95 -38.74 -49.48
N ASN A 244 36.74 -39.26 -50.41
CA ASN A 244 37.09 -38.53 -51.64
C ASN A 244 35.87 -38.53 -52.55
#